data_AF-O45458-F1
#
_entry.id   AF-O45458-F1
#
_cell.length_a   1.000
_cell.length_b   1.000
_cell.length_c   1.000
_cell.angle_alpha   90.00
_cell.angle_beta   90.00
_cell.angle_gamma   90.00
#
_symmetry.space_group_name_H-M   'P 1'
#
loop_
_entity.id
_entity.type
_entity.pdbx_description
1 polymer ?
#
loop_
_entity_poly.entity_id
_entity_poly.type
_entity_poly.pdbx_seq_one_letter_code
_entity_poly.pdbx_strand_id
1 'polypeptide(L)'
;MEKTPNGFICEISKDHFKIYTLDRGLIECPKKGEEDLELGAWRVVFDVDPSVPYWEEQPFKTWEDNGEVFVHTVATTPNAFALPQEIGEKYADAVWSPYLKFVKDDENDIFTSGCRGGLLGECIFTYAPSGDLLFEVIEFIGTVSLTECPYALAPWTLEFIGKNMKTINYPGPKHICANPYQKVHPMDVQVGVCIKINAHNPSFSDKKGSKEKVMHLFTPNWGIVRYTNANGPTETDGRLTSNSGLQRVDDPLLRLGKWFSFQTNDKRRKKKQWHENAYLSITASREVEVPDPKVTRVVDDGQGGKEVEIDTSFLFDHEMLEEPSNRDCEDWNLRHKGLSKRAHFWDFELGMVEIYPNHSQMIIEIIEEHKETLQKTNPAEFDRLKNEAITVAGAVRVHKKYLENRKHYPKQGIFVLHRVSMICYLNGGKIIYKQQ
;
A
#
# COMPACT_ATOMS: atom_id res chain seq x y z
N MET A 1 -2.33 -4.37 -9.84
CA MET A 1 -3.18 -4.67 -11.00
C MET A 1 -3.18 -3.39 -11.84
N GLU A 2 -2.46 -3.35 -12.95
CA GLU A 2 -2.54 -2.22 -13.89
C GLU A 2 -3.97 -2.19 -14.43
N LYS A 3 -4.66 -1.08 -14.19
CA LYS A 3 -6.06 -0.90 -14.60
C LYS A 3 -6.11 -0.73 -16.11
N THR A 4 -7.19 -1.23 -16.72
CA THR A 4 -7.48 -1.06 -18.15
C THR A 4 -7.31 0.41 -18.56
N PRO A 5 -6.61 0.70 -19.68
CA PRO A 5 -6.30 2.06 -20.12
C PRO A 5 -7.50 2.78 -20.74
N ASN A 6 -8.68 2.64 -20.13
CA ASN A 6 -9.92 3.18 -20.66
C ASN A 6 -10.18 4.56 -20.07
N GLY A 7 -10.71 5.44 -20.89
CA GLY A 7 -11.19 6.75 -20.50
C GLY A 7 -12.36 7.17 -21.36
N PHE A 8 -12.93 8.33 -21.08
CA PHE A 8 -14.02 8.91 -21.88
C PHE A 8 -13.59 10.25 -22.50
N ILE A 9 -14.11 10.55 -23.69
CA ILE A 9 -13.77 11.76 -24.43
C ILE A 9 -14.44 12.98 -23.77
N CYS A 10 -13.64 13.96 -23.35
CA CYS A 10 -14.11 15.20 -22.73
C CYS A 10 -14.10 16.39 -23.68
N GLU A 11 -13.19 16.42 -24.65
CA GLU A 11 -13.06 17.52 -25.62
C GLU A 11 -12.78 16.99 -27.01
N ILE A 12 -13.36 17.63 -28.01
CA ILE A 12 -13.11 17.35 -29.42
C ILE A 12 -12.79 18.67 -30.12
N SER A 13 -11.57 18.79 -30.64
CA SER A 13 -11.12 19.92 -31.45
C SER A 13 -10.95 19.51 -32.92
N LYS A 14 -10.45 20.39 -33.78
CA LYS A 14 -10.23 20.07 -35.21
C LYS A 14 -9.19 18.98 -35.41
N ASP A 15 -8.07 19.05 -34.69
CA ASP A 15 -6.89 18.20 -34.92
C ASP A 15 -6.61 17.23 -33.76
N HIS A 16 -7.23 17.47 -32.60
CA HIS A 16 -7.02 16.69 -31.38
C HIS A 16 -8.34 16.40 -30.66
N PHE A 17 -8.32 15.44 -29.77
CA PHE A 17 -9.36 15.21 -28.77
C PHE A 17 -8.71 14.93 -27.43
N LYS A 18 -9.44 15.13 -26.33
CA LYS A 18 -8.93 14.84 -24.99
C LYS A 18 -9.74 13.74 -24.33
N ILE A 19 -9.03 12.77 -23.76
CA ILE A 19 -9.61 11.67 -22.98
C ILE A 19 -9.26 11.86 -21.52
N TYR A 20 -10.25 11.77 -20.64
CA TYR A 20 -10.01 11.62 -19.22
C TYR A 20 -9.79 10.15 -18.86
N THR A 21 -8.67 9.83 -18.20
CA THR A 21 -8.43 8.54 -17.56
C THR A 21 -8.18 8.72 -16.06
N LEU A 22 -8.58 7.74 -15.26
CA LEU A 22 -8.39 7.80 -13.81
C LEU A 22 -6.90 7.89 -13.41
N ASP A 23 -6.04 7.16 -14.11
CA ASP A 23 -4.61 7.05 -13.81
C ASP A 23 -3.80 8.27 -14.29
N ARG A 24 -4.13 8.84 -15.45
CA ARG A 24 -3.34 9.94 -16.06
C ARG A 24 -4.03 11.29 -16.09
N GLY A 25 -5.31 11.37 -15.72
CA GLY A 25 -6.09 12.59 -15.87
C GLY A 25 -6.41 12.84 -17.34
N LEU A 26 -6.32 14.09 -17.78
CA LEU A 26 -6.65 14.49 -19.14
C LEU A 26 -5.45 14.25 -20.09
N ILE A 27 -5.66 13.44 -21.11
CA ILE A 27 -4.67 13.10 -22.14
C ILE A 27 -5.12 13.70 -23.47
N GLU A 28 -4.24 14.46 -24.13
CA GLU A 28 -4.48 14.95 -25.48
C GLU A 28 -4.00 13.94 -26.52
N CYS A 29 -4.87 13.61 -27.46
CA CYS A 29 -4.63 12.63 -28.50
C CYS A 29 -4.84 13.26 -29.89
N PRO A 30 -3.96 12.99 -30.87
CA PRO A 30 -4.14 13.46 -32.23
C PRO A 30 -5.24 12.68 -32.95
N LYS A 31 -6.05 13.37 -33.74
CA LYS A 31 -7.05 12.73 -34.61
C LYS A 31 -6.40 12.07 -35.82
N LYS A 32 -6.86 10.88 -36.20
CA LYS A 32 -6.42 10.17 -37.40
C LYS A 32 -7.48 10.25 -38.50
N GLY A 33 -7.43 11.30 -39.32
CA GLY A 33 -8.37 11.48 -40.43
C GLY A 33 -9.79 11.83 -39.96
N GLU A 34 -10.80 11.26 -40.60
CA GLU A 34 -12.23 11.41 -40.24
C GLU A 34 -12.64 10.34 -39.21
N GLU A 35 -11.98 10.36 -38.04
CA GLU A 35 -12.37 9.47 -36.94
C GLU A 35 -13.70 9.93 -36.33
N ASP A 36 -14.65 9.01 -36.21
CA ASP A 36 -15.94 9.25 -35.57
C ASP A 36 -15.78 9.28 -34.05
N LEU A 37 -15.78 10.50 -33.51
CA LEU A 37 -15.52 10.79 -32.10
C LEU A 37 -16.76 11.44 -31.51
N GLU A 38 -17.25 10.84 -30.44
CA GLU A 38 -18.42 11.30 -29.69
C GLU A 38 -17.99 11.72 -28.29
N LEU A 39 -18.45 12.87 -27.83
CA LEU A 39 -18.24 13.33 -26.45
C LEU A 39 -18.91 12.35 -25.46
N GLY A 40 -18.27 12.14 -24.32
CA GLY A 40 -18.73 11.19 -23.30
C GLY A 40 -18.52 9.71 -23.65
N ALA A 41 -18.16 9.38 -24.91
CA ALA A 41 -17.92 7.99 -25.31
C ALA A 41 -16.61 7.45 -24.72
N TRP A 42 -16.65 6.19 -24.28
CA TRP A 42 -15.47 5.48 -23.76
C TRP A 42 -14.56 4.99 -24.89
N ARG A 43 -13.25 5.09 -24.66
CA ARG A 43 -12.19 4.64 -25.57
C ARG A 43 -11.05 4.01 -24.79
N VAL A 44 -10.37 3.08 -25.45
CA VAL A 44 -9.11 2.49 -24.99
C VAL A 44 -7.98 3.40 -25.46
N VAL A 45 -7.16 3.94 -24.56
CA VAL A 45 -6.13 4.94 -24.89
C VAL A 45 -4.79 4.31 -25.26
N PHE A 46 -4.48 3.12 -24.73
CA PHE A 46 -3.19 2.46 -24.92
C PHE A 46 -3.37 1.08 -25.51
N ASP A 47 -2.39 0.63 -26.32
CA ASP A 47 -2.29 -0.76 -26.75
C ASP A 47 -2.28 -1.65 -25.51
N VAL A 48 -3.43 -2.24 -25.20
CA VAL A 48 -3.54 -3.20 -24.13
C VAL A 48 -2.73 -4.42 -24.56
N ASP A 49 -1.86 -4.93 -23.69
CA ASP A 49 -1.37 -6.29 -23.87
C ASP A 49 -2.61 -7.20 -24.02
N PRO A 50 -2.78 -7.91 -25.14
CA PRO A 50 -3.96 -8.72 -25.39
C PRO A 50 -4.17 -9.85 -24.35
N SER A 51 -3.19 -10.09 -23.47
CA SER A 51 -3.32 -10.99 -22.32
C SER A 51 -4.06 -10.39 -21.11
N VAL A 52 -4.30 -9.07 -21.07
CA VAL A 52 -5.06 -8.42 -19.99
C VAL A 52 -6.56 -8.57 -20.27
N PRO A 53 -7.34 -9.18 -19.35
CA PRO A 53 -8.79 -9.28 -19.51
C PRO A 53 -9.39 -7.89 -19.67
N TYR A 54 -10.05 -7.67 -20.81
CA TYR A 54 -10.86 -6.49 -21.07
C TYR A 54 -12.10 -6.55 -20.19
N TRP A 55 -12.24 -5.61 -19.25
CA TRP A 55 -13.49 -5.43 -18.51
C TRP A 55 -14.37 -4.50 -19.34
N GLU A 56 -15.43 -5.05 -19.95
CA GLU A 56 -16.44 -4.27 -20.69
C GLU A 56 -17.25 -3.34 -19.77
N GLU A 57 -17.36 -3.69 -18.49
CA GLU A 57 -18.18 -2.95 -17.55
C GLU A 57 -17.54 -1.60 -17.20
N GLN A 58 -18.12 -0.54 -17.74
CA GLN A 58 -17.81 0.83 -17.38
C GLN A 58 -18.17 1.03 -15.91
N PRO A 59 -17.26 1.56 -15.08
CA PRO A 59 -17.50 1.69 -13.64
C PRO A 59 -18.60 2.69 -13.29
N PHE A 60 -19.00 3.55 -14.23
CA PHE A 60 -20.02 4.57 -14.08
C PHE A 60 -20.52 5.02 -15.46
N LYS A 61 -21.67 5.72 -15.50
CA LYS A 61 -22.28 6.19 -16.75
C LYS A 61 -21.74 7.57 -17.15
N THR A 62 -21.46 7.73 -18.44
CA THR A 62 -21.13 9.02 -19.07
C THR A 62 -22.08 9.28 -20.24
N TRP A 63 -22.37 10.54 -20.53
CA TRP A 63 -23.13 10.94 -21.72
C TRP A 63 -22.77 12.38 -22.12
N GLU A 64 -23.18 12.76 -23.33
CA GLU A 64 -23.16 14.15 -23.79
C GLU A 64 -24.57 14.71 -23.79
N ASP A 65 -24.71 15.97 -23.40
CA ASP A 65 -25.91 16.78 -23.63
C ASP A 65 -25.48 18.22 -23.97
N ASN A 66 -25.99 18.77 -25.08
CA ASN A 66 -25.73 20.13 -25.54
C ASN A 66 -24.24 20.53 -25.65
N GLY A 67 -23.37 19.60 -26.02
CA GLY A 67 -21.93 19.79 -26.17
C GLY A 67 -21.14 19.66 -24.87
N GLU A 68 -21.77 19.32 -23.75
CA GLU A 68 -21.14 19.13 -22.45
C GLU A 68 -21.13 17.65 -22.07
N VAL A 69 -20.09 17.23 -21.34
CA VAL A 69 -19.92 15.83 -20.92
C VAL A 69 -20.34 15.67 -19.47
N PHE A 70 -21.28 14.77 -19.24
CA PHE A 70 -21.82 14.45 -17.94
C PHE A 70 -21.35 13.09 -17.45
N VAL A 71 -21.21 12.98 -16.13
CA VAL A 71 -20.76 11.76 -15.44
C VAL A 71 -21.70 11.49 -14.28
N HIS A 72 -22.26 10.29 -14.21
CA HIS A 72 -23.08 9.84 -13.08
C HIS A 72 -22.30 8.83 -12.25
N THR A 73 -21.84 9.26 -11.07
CA THR A 73 -21.00 8.45 -10.20
C THR A 73 -21.15 8.89 -8.74
N VAL A 74 -20.24 8.46 -7.88
CA VAL A 74 -20.27 8.75 -6.44
C VAL A 74 -19.15 9.69 -6.02
N ALA A 75 -19.40 10.45 -4.95
CA ALA A 75 -18.42 11.27 -4.26
C ALA A 75 -18.61 11.22 -2.74
N THR A 76 -17.61 11.72 -2.02
CA THR A 76 -17.63 11.88 -0.57
C THR A 76 -16.92 13.18 -0.18
N THR A 77 -17.20 13.64 1.04
CA THR A 77 -16.57 14.80 1.67
C THR A 77 -16.11 14.42 3.07
N PRO A 78 -15.06 15.06 3.63
CA PRO A 78 -14.53 14.68 4.94
C PRO A 78 -15.56 14.74 6.06
N ASN A 79 -15.49 13.78 6.98
CA ASN A 79 -16.17 13.92 8.27
C ASN A 79 -15.25 14.68 9.24
N ALA A 80 -15.45 16.00 9.34
CA ALA A 80 -14.65 16.87 10.21
C ALA A 80 -14.63 16.42 11.70
N PHE A 81 -15.68 15.73 12.18
CA PHE A 81 -15.73 15.22 13.55
C PHE A 81 -14.92 13.94 13.77
N ALA A 82 -14.66 13.17 12.71
CA ALA A 82 -13.94 11.90 12.78
C ALA A 82 -12.44 12.06 12.48
N LEU A 83 -12.04 13.17 11.87
CA LEU A 83 -10.65 13.45 11.51
C LEU A 83 -9.96 14.31 12.58
N PRO A 84 -8.64 14.14 12.76
CA PRO A 84 -7.83 15.11 13.51
C PRO A 84 -7.98 16.51 12.91
N GLN A 85 -7.98 17.53 13.76
CA GLN A 85 -8.20 18.93 13.36
C GLN A 85 -7.33 19.36 12.17
N GLU A 86 -6.03 19.06 12.20
CA GLU A 86 -5.09 19.39 11.11
C GLU A 86 -5.55 18.85 9.74
N ILE A 87 -6.01 17.59 9.69
CA ILE A 87 -6.49 16.97 8.45
C ILE A 87 -7.86 17.53 8.08
N GLY A 88 -8.75 17.69 9.07
CA GLY A 88 -10.09 18.25 8.86
C GLY A 88 -10.06 19.65 8.26
N GLU A 89 -9.19 20.53 8.77
CA GLU A 89 -8.99 21.89 8.25
C GLU A 89 -8.35 21.89 6.87
N LYS A 90 -7.34 21.04 6.63
CA LYS A 90 -6.66 20.93 5.34
C LYS A 90 -7.61 20.55 4.19
N TYR A 91 -8.57 19.66 4.45
CA TYR A 91 -9.53 19.18 3.45
C TYR A 91 -10.93 19.76 3.65
N ALA A 92 -11.08 20.87 4.36
CA ALA A 92 -12.38 21.53 4.53
C ALA A 92 -13.03 21.75 3.15
N ASP A 93 -14.32 21.44 3.08
CA ASP A 93 -15.17 21.61 1.89
C ASP A 93 -14.72 20.81 0.64
N ALA A 94 -13.71 19.94 0.77
CA ALA A 94 -13.26 19.13 -0.34
C ALA A 94 -14.32 18.09 -0.72
N VAL A 95 -14.56 17.96 -2.03
CA VAL A 95 -15.37 16.88 -2.61
C VAL A 95 -14.46 15.97 -3.41
N TRP A 96 -14.53 14.68 -3.14
CA TRP A 96 -13.68 13.68 -3.78
C TRP A 96 -14.51 12.52 -4.31
N SER A 97 -14.30 12.20 -5.58
CA SER A 97 -14.81 11.01 -6.23
C SER A 97 -13.69 9.98 -6.43
N PRO A 98 -13.93 8.69 -6.13
CA PRO A 98 -13.03 7.60 -6.50
C PRO A 98 -12.67 7.54 -7.98
N TYR A 99 -13.53 8.09 -8.83
CA TYR A 99 -13.45 7.99 -10.28
C TYR A 99 -13.06 9.30 -10.95
N LEU A 100 -13.34 10.45 -10.32
CA LEU A 100 -13.03 11.78 -10.85
C LEU A 100 -11.94 12.53 -10.09
N LYS A 101 -11.50 12.01 -8.93
CA LYS A 101 -10.59 12.66 -7.96
C LYS A 101 -11.26 13.87 -7.31
N PHE A 102 -10.51 14.94 -7.01
CA PHE A 102 -11.10 16.17 -6.49
C PHE A 102 -11.98 16.82 -7.55
N VAL A 103 -13.16 17.25 -7.11
CA VAL A 103 -14.17 17.92 -7.95
C VAL A 103 -14.58 19.22 -7.27
N LYS A 104 -15.03 20.17 -8.07
CA LYS A 104 -15.58 21.44 -7.58
C LYS A 104 -16.98 21.17 -7.04
N ASP A 105 -17.24 21.58 -5.80
CA ASP A 105 -18.62 21.79 -5.35
C ASP A 105 -19.08 23.12 -5.95
N ASP A 106 -20.26 23.15 -6.54
CA ASP A 106 -20.83 24.37 -7.13
C ASP A 106 -20.92 25.50 -6.10
N GLU A 107 -21.10 26.75 -6.55
CA GLU A 107 -21.21 27.93 -5.67
C GLU A 107 -22.33 27.82 -4.60
N ASN A 108 -23.29 26.91 -4.79
CA ASN A 108 -24.37 26.62 -3.84
C ASN A 108 -24.07 25.47 -2.87
N ASP A 109 -22.85 24.92 -2.85
CA ASP A 109 -22.46 23.81 -1.98
C ASP A 109 -23.37 22.58 -2.16
N ILE A 110 -23.75 22.25 -3.40
CA ILE A 110 -24.76 21.22 -3.72
C ILE A 110 -24.45 19.90 -3.02
N PHE A 111 -23.19 19.46 -3.06
CA PHE A 111 -22.78 18.21 -2.45
C PHE A 111 -22.65 18.34 -0.93
N THR A 112 -21.89 19.30 -0.45
CA THR A 112 -21.56 19.44 0.98
C THR A 112 -22.77 19.83 1.83
N SER A 113 -23.78 20.49 1.24
CA SER A 113 -25.08 20.74 1.88
C SER A 113 -26.00 19.50 1.87
N GLY A 114 -25.94 18.66 0.83
CA GLY A 114 -26.80 17.50 0.65
C GLY A 114 -26.29 16.22 1.33
N CYS A 115 -24.97 16.05 1.42
CA CYS A 115 -24.32 14.82 1.88
C CYS A 115 -23.51 15.03 3.16
N ARG A 116 -23.86 14.29 4.22
CA ARG A 116 -23.10 14.35 5.48
C ARG A 116 -21.69 13.76 5.28
N GLY A 117 -20.68 14.45 5.81
CA GLY A 117 -19.29 14.01 5.77
C GLY A 117 -19.07 12.56 6.21
N GLY A 118 -18.25 11.84 5.43
CA GLY A 118 -17.95 10.41 5.60
C GLY A 118 -19.00 9.47 5.01
N LEU A 119 -20.13 9.97 4.51
CA LEU A 119 -21.05 9.20 3.69
C LEU A 119 -20.63 9.25 2.21
N LEU A 120 -21.14 8.29 1.45
CA LEU A 120 -21.01 8.26 0.00
C LEU A 120 -22.30 8.78 -0.62
N GLY A 121 -22.18 9.77 -1.49
CA GLY A 121 -23.29 10.38 -2.22
C GLY A 121 -23.26 10.02 -3.69
N GLU A 122 -24.40 9.70 -4.27
CA GLU A 122 -24.62 9.56 -5.71
C GLU A 122 -24.89 10.95 -6.31
N CYS A 123 -24.18 11.28 -7.40
CA CYS A 123 -24.18 12.61 -7.99
C CYS A 123 -24.00 12.58 -9.50
N ILE A 124 -24.51 13.62 -10.15
CA ILE A 124 -24.15 13.96 -11.52
C ILE A 124 -23.09 15.07 -11.47
N PHE A 125 -22.07 14.90 -12.31
CA PHE A 125 -21.00 15.86 -12.54
C PHE A 125 -21.00 16.29 -14.00
N THR A 126 -20.49 17.49 -14.28
CA THR A 126 -20.16 17.93 -15.63
C THR A 126 -18.65 18.15 -15.78
N TYR A 127 -18.13 17.96 -16.99
CA TYR A 127 -16.76 18.33 -17.33
C TYR A 127 -16.65 19.85 -17.45
N ALA A 128 -16.04 20.48 -16.45
CA ALA A 128 -15.86 21.93 -16.34
C ALA A 128 -14.45 22.24 -15.81
N PRO A 129 -13.42 22.16 -16.68
CA PRO A 129 -12.04 22.31 -16.24
C PRO A 129 -11.78 23.73 -15.69
N SER A 130 -11.39 23.81 -14.42
CA SER A 130 -11.02 25.03 -13.71
C SER A 130 -9.80 24.79 -12.83
N GLY A 131 -8.64 25.33 -13.24
CA GLY A 131 -7.37 25.06 -12.56
C GLY A 131 -7.02 23.57 -12.60
N ASP A 132 -6.88 22.96 -11.42
CA ASP A 132 -6.60 21.52 -11.28
C ASP A 132 -7.85 20.63 -11.20
N LEU A 133 -9.04 21.22 -11.09
CA LEU A 133 -10.30 20.49 -11.03
C LEU A 133 -10.85 20.34 -12.44
N LEU A 134 -11.21 19.11 -12.83
CA LEU A 134 -11.72 18.82 -14.17
C LEU A 134 -13.24 18.71 -14.21
N PHE A 135 -13.88 18.51 -13.05
CA PHE A 135 -15.30 18.24 -12.95
C PHE A 135 -15.93 19.06 -11.83
N GLU A 136 -17.21 19.35 -12.01
CA GLU A 136 -18.05 20.11 -11.09
C GLU A 136 -19.33 19.35 -10.78
N VAL A 137 -19.76 19.37 -9.52
CA VAL A 137 -21.03 18.78 -9.07
C VAL A 137 -22.17 19.62 -9.64
N ILE A 138 -23.14 18.98 -10.31
CA ILE A 138 -24.35 19.66 -10.79
C ILE A 138 -25.62 19.20 -10.08
N GLU A 139 -25.65 17.95 -9.60
CA GLU A 139 -26.81 17.38 -8.95
C GLU A 139 -26.38 16.35 -7.90
N PHE A 140 -26.93 16.46 -6.70
CA PHE A 140 -26.87 15.44 -5.67
C PHE A 140 -28.17 14.63 -5.67
N ILE A 141 -28.06 13.31 -5.90
CA ILE A 141 -29.21 12.41 -6.02
C ILE A 141 -29.60 11.84 -4.65
N GLY A 142 -28.61 11.40 -3.86
CA GLY A 142 -28.87 10.78 -2.55
C GLY A 142 -27.66 10.09 -1.95
N THR A 143 -27.83 9.46 -0.79
CA THR A 143 -26.78 8.68 -0.13
C THR A 143 -26.86 7.21 -0.50
N VAL A 144 -25.70 6.60 -0.74
CA VAL A 144 -25.55 5.20 -1.14
C VAL A 144 -24.75 4.40 -0.11
N SER A 145 -24.85 3.07 -0.15
CA SER A 145 -24.14 2.23 0.81
C SER A 145 -22.67 2.08 0.43
N LEU A 146 -21.76 2.11 1.40
CA LEU A 146 -20.33 1.82 1.17
C LEU A 146 -20.08 0.44 0.57
N THR A 147 -21.00 -0.52 0.72
CA THR A 147 -20.89 -1.85 0.11
C THR A 147 -20.98 -1.82 -1.41
N GLU A 148 -21.49 -0.73 -1.99
CA GLU A 148 -21.72 -0.56 -3.42
C GLU A 148 -20.52 0.09 -4.13
N CYS A 149 -19.60 0.71 -3.38
CA CYS A 149 -18.39 1.31 -3.91
C CYS A 149 -17.16 0.60 -3.36
N PRO A 150 -16.70 -0.49 -3.99
CA PRO A 150 -15.28 -0.79 -3.92
C PRO A 150 -14.53 0.42 -4.50
N TYR A 151 -13.32 0.70 -4.03
CA TYR A 151 -12.30 1.52 -4.71
C TYR A 151 -12.04 2.95 -4.23
N ALA A 152 -10.73 3.17 -4.12
CA ALA A 152 -9.95 4.33 -3.69
C ALA A 152 -10.38 4.92 -2.33
N LEU A 153 -9.43 5.01 -1.41
CA LEU A 153 -9.65 5.77 -0.20
C LEU A 153 -9.47 7.25 -0.55
N ALA A 154 -10.35 8.10 -0.03
CA ALA A 154 -10.19 9.53 -0.15
C ALA A 154 -8.85 9.98 0.44
N PRO A 155 -8.23 11.05 -0.05
CA PRO A 155 -6.88 11.39 0.37
C PRO A 155 -6.73 11.72 1.85
N TRP A 156 -7.74 12.35 2.47
CA TRP A 156 -7.77 12.55 3.92
C TRP A 156 -7.79 11.23 4.70
N THR A 157 -8.41 10.18 4.17
CA THR A 157 -8.40 8.85 4.78
C THR A 157 -7.02 8.19 4.63
N LEU A 158 -6.39 8.32 3.46
CA LEU A 158 -5.02 7.85 3.25
C LEU A 158 -4.02 8.57 4.16
N GLU A 159 -4.14 9.89 4.27
CA GLU A 159 -3.30 10.70 5.15
C GLU A 159 -3.51 10.33 6.62
N PHE A 160 -4.76 10.18 7.05
CA PHE A 160 -5.11 9.73 8.40
C PHE A 160 -4.53 8.36 8.72
N ILE A 161 -4.72 7.37 7.84
CA ILE A 161 -4.17 6.02 8.02
C ILE A 161 -2.65 6.06 8.05
N GLY A 162 -2.01 6.80 7.14
CA GLY A 162 -0.56 6.93 7.09
C GLY A 162 0.03 7.54 8.36
N LYS A 163 -0.55 8.66 8.83
CA LYS A 163 -0.14 9.34 10.08
C LYS A 163 -0.37 8.46 11.32
N ASN A 164 -1.38 7.58 11.31
CA ASN A 164 -1.74 6.72 12.44
C ASN A 164 -1.33 5.25 12.29
N MET A 165 -0.54 4.92 11.27
CA MET A 165 -0.26 3.54 10.88
C MET A 165 0.34 2.71 12.01
N LYS A 166 1.21 3.33 12.82
CA LYS A 166 1.77 2.70 14.01
C LYS A 166 0.67 2.29 14.98
N THR A 167 -0.24 3.19 15.35
CA THR A 167 -1.31 2.92 16.31
C THR A 167 -2.27 1.85 15.77
N ILE A 168 -2.58 1.91 14.47
CA ILE A 168 -3.50 0.97 13.81
C ILE A 168 -2.89 -0.44 13.76
N ASN A 169 -1.61 -0.55 13.39
CA ASN A 169 -0.98 -1.84 13.13
C ASN A 169 -0.10 -2.38 14.28
N TYR A 170 -0.01 -1.69 15.41
CA TYR A 170 0.80 -2.15 16.54
C TYR A 170 0.21 -3.43 17.14
N PRO A 171 0.99 -4.52 17.26
CA PRO A 171 0.47 -5.75 17.86
C PRO A 171 0.15 -5.58 19.34
N GLY A 172 -1.14 -5.73 19.69
CA GLY A 172 -1.59 -5.79 21.09
C GLY A 172 -1.14 -7.05 21.85
N PRO A 173 -1.35 -7.10 23.19
CA PRO A 173 -0.86 -8.17 24.07
C PRO A 173 -1.45 -9.57 23.78
N LYS A 174 -2.55 -9.65 23.01
CA LYS A 174 -3.16 -10.90 22.53
C LYS A 174 -2.39 -11.54 21.36
N HIS A 175 -1.34 -10.89 20.87
CA HIS A 175 -0.54 -11.33 19.74
C HIS A 175 0.77 -11.97 20.21
N ILE A 176 1.22 -13.01 19.50
CA ILE A 176 2.37 -13.83 19.91
C ILE A 176 3.67 -13.02 19.93
N CYS A 177 3.82 -12.08 19.00
CA CYS A 177 5.00 -11.20 18.96
C CYS A 177 5.10 -10.31 20.21
N ALA A 178 3.98 -9.78 20.70
CA ALA A 178 3.93 -8.95 21.88
C ALA A 178 4.01 -9.79 23.18
N ASN A 179 3.45 -10.99 23.17
CA ASN A 179 3.50 -11.93 24.29
C ASN A 179 3.84 -13.35 23.80
N PRO A 180 5.10 -13.81 23.95
CA PRO A 180 5.51 -15.13 23.46
C PRO A 180 4.87 -16.30 24.21
N TYR A 181 4.14 -16.05 25.29
CA TYR A 181 3.40 -17.06 26.06
C TYR A 181 1.90 -17.07 25.75
N GLN A 182 1.47 -16.22 24.83
CA GLN A 182 0.09 -16.12 24.40
C GLN A 182 -0.41 -17.43 23.78
N LYS A 183 -1.65 -17.80 24.13
CA LYS A 183 -2.33 -18.95 23.54
C LYS A 183 -2.88 -18.56 22.18
N VAL A 184 -2.66 -19.42 21.18
CA VAL A 184 -3.18 -19.25 19.82
C VAL A 184 -4.31 -20.23 19.62
N HIS A 185 -5.43 -19.75 19.06
CA HIS A 185 -6.53 -20.65 18.74
C HIS A 185 -6.18 -21.40 17.44
N PRO A 186 -6.41 -22.73 17.35
CA PRO A 186 -6.00 -23.51 16.17
C PRO A 186 -6.72 -23.14 14.87
N MET A 187 -7.86 -22.45 14.97
CA MET A 187 -8.57 -21.93 13.80
C MET A 187 -8.10 -20.52 13.41
N ASP A 188 -7.22 -19.89 14.20
CA ASP A 188 -6.66 -18.60 13.82
C ASP A 188 -5.79 -18.80 12.57
N VAL A 189 -6.10 -18.01 11.55
CA VAL A 189 -5.39 -17.98 10.28
C VAL A 189 -4.63 -16.67 10.19
N GLN A 190 -3.41 -16.72 9.67
CA GLN A 190 -2.65 -15.53 9.28
C GLN A 190 -2.15 -15.69 7.85
N VAL A 191 -1.95 -14.56 7.19
CA VAL A 191 -1.23 -14.47 5.93
C VAL A 191 0.16 -13.94 6.21
N GLY A 192 1.19 -14.63 5.72
CA GLY A 192 2.58 -14.26 5.94
C GLY A 192 3.52 -14.64 4.82
N VAL A 193 4.64 -13.96 4.74
CA VAL A 193 5.67 -14.16 3.71
C VAL A 193 6.79 -15.07 4.19
N CYS A 194 7.26 -15.97 3.33
CA CYS A 194 8.44 -16.77 3.60
C CYS A 194 9.71 -15.94 3.41
N ILE A 195 10.32 -15.50 4.52
CA ILE A 195 11.47 -14.59 4.54
C ILE A 195 12.82 -15.30 4.56
N LYS A 196 12.85 -16.57 4.97
CA LYS A 196 14.08 -17.37 5.02
C LYS A 196 13.78 -18.84 4.84
N ILE A 197 14.64 -19.50 4.08
CA ILE A 197 14.69 -20.95 3.91
C ILE A 197 15.99 -21.50 4.52
N ASN A 198 16.01 -22.80 4.80
CA ASN A 198 17.18 -23.50 5.35
C ASN A 198 17.75 -22.88 6.64
N ALA A 199 16.91 -22.23 7.45
CA ALA A 199 17.31 -21.70 8.74
C ALA A 199 17.49 -22.82 9.75
N HIS A 200 18.44 -22.69 10.69
CA HIS A 200 18.64 -23.68 11.74
C HIS A 200 17.40 -23.79 12.64
N ASN A 201 16.94 -25.01 12.88
CA ASN A 201 15.82 -25.28 13.76
C ASN A 201 16.28 -25.37 15.22
N PRO A 202 15.95 -24.39 16.08
CA PRO A 202 16.35 -24.42 17.50
C PRO A 202 15.64 -25.52 18.32
N SER A 203 14.65 -26.22 17.75
CA SER A 203 14.04 -27.41 18.36
C SER A 203 14.40 -28.69 17.61
N PHE A 204 15.51 -28.66 16.87
CA PHE A 204 16.09 -29.87 16.32
C PHE A 204 16.43 -30.86 17.44
N SER A 205 16.01 -32.10 17.26
CA SER A 205 16.28 -33.21 18.15
C SER A 205 16.18 -34.47 17.31
N ASP A 206 17.33 -35.07 17.07
CA ASP A 206 17.47 -36.32 16.32
C ASP A 206 16.56 -37.42 16.91
N LYS A 207 16.53 -37.52 18.24
CA LYS A 207 15.66 -38.44 19.00
C LYS A 207 14.15 -38.27 18.75
N LYS A 208 13.70 -37.06 18.37
CA LYS A 208 12.28 -36.74 18.13
C LYS A 208 11.93 -36.67 16.65
N GLY A 209 12.90 -36.95 15.75
CA GLY A 209 12.71 -36.85 14.31
C GLY A 209 12.37 -35.44 13.81
N SER A 210 12.72 -34.38 14.55
CA SER A 210 12.52 -33.02 14.03
C SER A 210 13.58 -32.67 12.99
N LYS A 211 13.20 -31.89 11.97
CA LYS A 211 14.13 -31.47 10.91
C LYS A 211 15.18 -30.49 11.44
N GLU A 212 16.42 -30.64 10.99
CA GLU A 212 17.52 -29.73 11.36
C GLU A 212 17.32 -28.32 10.80
N LYS A 213 16.69 -28.21 9.63
CA LYS A 213 16.39 -26.95 8.96
C LYS A 213 14.89 -26.67 8.92
N VAL A 214 14.55 -25.39 8.98
CA VAL A 214 13.18 -24.85 8.88
C VAL A 214 13.13 -23.67 7.92
N MET A 215 11.92 -23.34 7.50
CA MET A 215 11.60 -22.05 6.89
C MET A 215 11.09 -21.11 7.96
N HIS A 216 11.22 -19.80 7.71
CA HIS A 216 10.66 -18.74 8.54
C HIS A 216 9.59 -18.01 7.76
N LEU A 217 8.36 -18.05 8.27
CA LEU A 217 7.26 -17.20 7.85
C LEU A 217 7.22 -15.98 8.77
N PHE A 218 6.95 -14.81 8.22
CA PHE A 218 6.73 -13.60 8.98
C PHE A 218 5.29 -13.10 8.84
N THR A 219 4.71 -12.66 9.96
CA THR A 219 3.45 -11.90 10.01
C THR A 219 3.61 -10.80 11.06
N PRO A 220 2.95 -9.64 10.94
CA PRO A 220 3.02 -8.59 11.95
C PRO A 220 2.50 -9.04 13.33
N ASN A 221 1.43 -9.84 13.36
CA ASN A 221 0.82 -10.26 14.62
C ASN A 221 1.50 -11.46 15.28
N TRP A 222 2.19 -12.33 14.54
CA TRP A 222 2.90 -13.46 15.14
C TRP A 222 4.42 -13.31 15.16
N GLY A 223 4.96 -12.30 14.46
CA GLY A 223 6.38 -12.18 14.20
C GLY A 223 6.86 -13.35 13.34
N ILE A 224 7.97 -13.96 13.74
CA ILE A 224 8.55 -15.11 13.02
C ILE A 224 7.96 -16.41 13.53
N VAL A 225 7.36 -17.17 12.62
CA VAL A 225 6.84 -18.52 12.84
C VAL A 225 7.70 -19.53 12.06
N ARG A 226 8.10 -20.61 12.72
CA ARG A 226 8.84 -21.69 12.04
C ARG A 226 7.89 -22.55 11.23
N TYR A 227 8.33 -22.94 10.05
CA TYR A 227 7.67 -23.92 9.23
C TYR A 227 8.64 -25.07 8.98
N THR A 228 8.40 -26.16 9.71
CA THR A 228 8.99 -27.46 9.37
C THR A 228 8.12 -28.00 8.25
N ASN A 229 8.65 -28.15 7.03
CA ASN A 229 7.96 -28.88 5.98
C ASN A 229 7.79 -30.33 6.47
N ALA A 230 6.80 -30.62 7.31
CA ALA A 230 6.71 -31.89 8.04
C ALA A 230 6.37 -33.04 7.08
N ASN A 231 5.83 -32.70 5.91
CA ASN A 231 5.48 -33.63 4.85
C ASN A 231 6.18 -33.17 3.55
N GLY A 232 7.31 -33.76 3.20
CA GLY A 232 7.43 -34.17 1.78
C GLY A 232 6.20 -35.06 1.47
N PRO A 233 5.73 -35.17 0.23
CA PRO A 233 4.46 -35.83 -0.08
C PRO A 233 4.32 -37.13 0.73
N THR A 234 3.38 -37.14 1.68
CA THR A 234 3.02 -38.36 2.37
C THR A 234 2.35 -39.24 1.33
N GLU A 235 3.01 -40.32 0.91
CA GLU A 235 2.39 -41.38 0.08
C GLU A 235 1.19 -42.06 0.78
N THR A 236 0.91 -41.72 2.02
CA THR A 236 -0.25 -42.22 2.78
C THR A 236 -1.27 -41.10 3.00
N ASP A 237 -2.02 -40.79 1.95
CA ASP A 237 -3.49 -40.65 2.00
C ASP A 237 -3.99 -40.28 0.60
N GLY A 238 -4.28 -41.32 -0.20
CA GLY A 238 -4.83 -41.24 -1.55
C GLY A 238 -6.25 -40.67 -1.64
N ARG A 239 -6.58 -39.62 -0.88
CA ARG A 239 -7.87 -38.92 -0.91
C ARG A 239 -7.70 -37.43 -0.55
N LEU A 240 -6.90 -36.71 -1.34
CA LEU A 240 -7.16 -35.29 -1.55
C LEU A 240 -7.96 -35.17 -2.83
N THR A 241 -9.24 -34.87 -2.66
CA THR A 241 -10.18 -34.51 -3.71
C THR A 241 -9.54 -33.43 -4.57
N SER A 242 -9.15 -33.83 -5.78
CA SER A 242 -8.77 -32.94 -6.88
C SER A 242 -9.96 -32.05 -7.21
N ASN A 243 -10.09 -30.91 -6.54
CA ASN A 243 -10.93 -29.79 -6.98
C ASN A 243 -10.39 -28.42 -6.55
N SER A 244 -9.24 -28.34 -5.88
CA SER A 244 -8.48 -27.09 -5.80
C SER A 244 -7.17 -27.28 -6.57
N GLY A 245 -7.06 -26.71 -7.77
CA GLY A 245 -5.89 -26.79 -8.65
C GLY A 245 -4.61 -26.10 -8.13
N LEU A 246 -4.37 -26.12 -6.82
CA LEU A 246 -3.21 -25.52 -6.17
C LEU A 246 -2.06 -26.55 -6.16
N GLN A 247 -1.06 -26.35 -7.03
CA GLN A 247 0.17 -27.15 -7.03
C GLN A 247 0.95 -26.89 -5.73
N ARG A 248 1.25 -27.95 -4.98
CA ARG A 248 2.21 -27.86 -3.86
C ARG A 248 3.62 -27.77 -4.42
N VAL A 249 4.31 -26.69 -4.08
CA VAL A 249 5.70 -26.45 -4.45
C VAL A 249 6.63 -27.31 -3.56
N ASP A 250 7.25 -28.33 -4.14
CA ASP A 250 8.13 -29.27 -3.42
C ASP A 250 9.54 -28.71 -3.16
N ASP A 251 10.06 -27.84 -4.03
CA ASP A 251 11.37 -27.19 -3.83
C ASP A 251 11.27 -26.06 -2.79
N PRO A 252 11.99 -26.13 -1.65
CA PRO A 252 12.04 -25.06 -0.67
C PRO A 252 12.50 -23.72 -1.26
N LEU A 253 13.37 -23.70 -2.27
CA LEU A 253 13.85 -22.47 -2.91
C LEU A 253 12.72 -21.73 -3.62
N LEU A 254 11.77 -22.45 -4.20
CA LEU A 254 10.60 -21.88 -4.87
C LEU A 254 9.58 -21.27 -3.89
N ARG A 255 9.75 -21.48 -2.58
CA ARG A 255 8.90 -20.90 -1.53
C ARG A 255 9.41 -19.58 -0.98
N LEU A 256 10.68 -19.24 -1.17
CA LEU A 256 11.24 -17.97 -0.71
C LEU A 256 10.48 -16.80 -1.38
N GLY A 257 10.06 -15.81 -0.59
CA GLY A 257 9.28 -14.67 -1.08
C GLY A 257 7.80 -14.96 -1.34
N LYS A 258 7.35 -16.22 -1.25
CA LYS A 258 5.93 -16.57 -1.41
C LYS A 258 5.12 -16.24 -0.17
N TRP A 259 3.86 -15.88 -0.40
CA TRP A 259 2.89 -15.62 0.66
C TRP A 259 2.01 -16.83 0.91
N PHE A 260 1.76 -17.10 2.18
CA PHE A 260 0.98 -18.25 2.62
C PHE A 260 -0.08 -17.82 3.61
N SER A 261 -1.30 -18.33 3.43
CA SER A 261 -2.27 -18.44 4.51
C SER A 261 -1.97 -19.70 5.30
N PHE A 262 -1.89 -19.61 6.64
CA PHE A 262 -1.58 -20.77 7.48
C PHE A 262 -2.21 -20.70 8.86
N GLN A 263 -2.43 -21.89 9.43
CA GLN A 263 -2.78 -22.10 10.83
C GLN A 263 -1.52 -22.51 11.62
N THR A 264 -1.64 -22.59 12.95
CA THR A 264 -0.52 -23.02 13.78
C THR A 264 -0.77 -24.36 14.48
N ASN A 265 0.31 -25.13 14.61
CA ASN A 265 0.39 -26.26 15.51
C ASN A 265 1.17 -25.84 16.76
N ASP A 266 0.44 -25.56 17.85
CA ASP A 266 1.03 -25.19 19.15
C ASP A 266 1.21 -26.43 20.04
N LYS A 267 2.46 -26.88 20.20
CA LYS A 267 2.79 -28.04 21.04
C LYS A 267 2.53 -27.82 22.53
N ARG A 268 2.47 -26.56 22.99
CA ARG A 268 2.20 -26.20 24.40
C ARG A 268 0.82 -26.65 24.83
N ARG A 269 -0.13 -26.66 23.90
CA ARG A 269 -1.52 -27.12 24.14
C ARG A 269 -1.55 -28.58 24.60
N LYS A 270 -0.83 -29.45 23.90
CA LYS A 270 -0.80 -30.89 24.20
C LYS A 270 -0.13 -31.18 25.54
N LYS A 271 0.95 -30.46 25.86
CA LYS A 271 1.69 -30.63 27.13
C LYS A 271 1.17 -29.80 28.29
N LYS A 272 0.21 -28.88 28.05
CA LYS A 272 -0.20 -27.81 28.97
C LYS A 272 0.98 -26.94 29.49
N GLN A 273 2.04 -26.80 28.69
CA GLN A 273 3.28 -26.08 29.05
C GLN A 273 3.30 -24.65 28.46
N TRP A 274 2.47 -23.77 28.99
CA TRP A 274 2.33 -22.39 28.48
C TRP A 274 3.53 -21.47 28.76
N HIS A 275 4.47 -21.91 29.59
CA HIS A 275 5.73 -21.22 29.86
C HIS A 275 6.79 -21.42 28.75
N GLU A 276 6.58 -22.33 27.80
CA GLU A 276 7.47 -22.45 26.65
C GLU A 276 7.26 -21.25 25.69
N ASN A 277 8.36 -20.70 25.18
CA ASN A 277 8.32 -19.62 24.20
C ASN A 277 7.61 -20.09 22.91
N ALA A 278 6.70 -19.29 22.38
CA ALA A 278 5.96 -19.58 21.16
C ALA A 278 6.88 -19.95 19.99
N TYR A 279 7.98 -19.23 19.78
CA TYR A 279 8.90 -19.53 18.69
C TYR A 279 9.45 -20.97 18.76
N LEU A 280 9.68 -21.51 19.95
CA LEU A 280 10.18 -22.87 20.16
C LEU A 280 9.11 -23.97 20.12
N SER A 281 7.84 -23.60 20.24
CA SER A 281 6.75 -24.55 20.47
C SER A 281 5.67 -24.54 19.40
N ILE A 282 5.58 -23.44 18.63
CA ILE A 282 4.65 -23.24 17.53
C ILE A 282 5.36 -23.51 16.20
N THR A 283 4.65 -24.17 15.29
CA THR A 283 5.01 -24.25 13.87
C THR A 283 3.81 -23.92 12.99
N ALA A 284 4.05 -23.38 11.80
CA ALA A 284 3.02 -23.24 10.77
C ALA A 284 2.51 -24.61 10.30
N SER A 285 1.25 -24.66 9.88
CA SER A 285 0.55 -25.86 9.42
C SER A 285 -0.62 -25.48 8.52
N ARG A 286 -1.09 -26.41 7.68
CA ARG A 286 -2.23 -26.18 6.76
C ARG A 286 -2.02 -24.95 5.88
N GLU A 287 -0.79 -24.81 5.40
CA GLU A 287 -0.39 -23.72 4.53
C GLU A 287 -1.01 -23.84 3.14
N VAL A 288 -1.47 -22.71 2.62
CA VAL A 288 -1.94 -22.54 1.24
C VAL A 288 -1.25 -21.31 0.68
N GLU A 289 -0.61 -21.43 -0.49
CA GLU A 289 -0.07 -20.28 -1.21
C GLU A 289 -1.22 -19.34 -1.59
N VAL A 290 -1.04 -18.04 -1.36
CA VAL A 290 -2.02 -17.01 -1.69
C VAL A 290 -1.40 -15.97 -2.62
N PRO A 291 -2.22 -15.20 -3.38
CA PRO A 291 -1.72 -14.07 -4.14
C PRO A 291 -0.95 -13.10 -3.24
N ASP A 292 0.17 -12.60 -3.76
CA ASP A 292 1.05 -11.69 -3.03
C ASP A 292 0.29 -10.39 -2.67
N PRO A 293 0.09 -10.08 -1.38
CA PRO A 293 -0.52 -8.82 -0.96
C PRO A 293 0.33 -7.60 -1.34
N LYS A 294 1.65 -7.81 -1.48
CA LYS A 294 2.62 -6.81 -1.94
C LYS A 294 3.52 -7.41 -3.00
N VAL A 295 3.94 -6.60 -3.98
CA VAL A 295 4.91 -7.01 -5.00
C VAL A 295 6.17 -7.51 -4.30
N THR A 296 6.44 -8.81 -4.47
CA THR A 296 7.54 -9.51 -3.79
C THR A 296 8.42 -10.18 -4.83
N ARG A 297 9.73 -10.04 -4.66
CA ARG A 297 10.72 -10.65 -5.56
C ARG A 297 11.85 -11.29 -4.76
N VAL A 298 12.45 -12.30 -5.36
CA VAL A 298 13.65 -12.95 -4.83
C VAL A 298 14.85 -12.45 -5.62
N VAL A 299 15.81 -11.83 -4.93
CA VAL A 299 17.00 -11.22 -5.52
C VAL A 299 18.26 -11.89 -4.97
N ASP A 300 19.37 -11.75 -5.70
CA ASP A 300 20.70 -12.18 -5.21
C ASP A 300 21.17 -11.23 -4.10
N ASP A 301 21.77 -11.78 -3.05
CA ASP A 301 22.31 -11.00 -1.93
C ASP A 301 23.73 -10.45 -2.19
N GLY A 302 24.29 -10.71 -3.37
CA GLY A 302 25.65 -10.34 -3.79
C GLY A 302 26.74 -11.25 -3.21
N GLN A 303 26.37 -12.24 -2.40
CA GLN A 303 27.26 -13.25 -1.81
C GLN A 303 26.91 -14.66 -2.30
N GLY A 304 26.13 -14.77 -3.39
CA GLY A 304 25.68 -16.03 -3.95
C GLY A 304 24.48 -16.65 -3.20
N GLY A 305 23.88 -15.91 -2.27
CA GLY A 305 22.63 -16.26 -1.63
C GLY A 305 21.43 -15.58 -2.28
N LYS A 306 20.24 -15.94 -1.80
CA LYS A 306 18.97 -15.32 -2.22
C LYS A 306 18.30 -14.65 -1.04
N GLU A 307 17.73 -13.49 -1.27
CA GLU A 307 16.95 -12.74 -0.29
C GLU A 307 15.64 -12.22 -0.85
N VAL A 308 14.72 -11.90 0.06
CA VAL A 308 13.39 -11.38 -0.29
C VAL A 308 13.44 -9.87 -0.30
N GLU A 309 12.93 -9.29 -1.37
CA GLU A 309 12.72 -7.87 -1.54
C GLU A 309 11.22 -7.60 -1.77
N ILE A 310 10.64 -6.70 -0.98
CA ILE A 310 9.19 -6.43 -0.97
C ILE A 310 8.97 -4.93 -1.15
N ASP A 311 8.13 -4.55 -2.11
CA ASP A 311 7.79 -3.15 -2.34
C ASP A 311 6.82 -2.63 -1.27
N THR A 312 7.01 -1.38 -0.86
CA THR A 312 6.22 -0.73 0.18
C THR A 312 6.23 0.79 -0.02
N SER A 313 5.31 1.49 0.66
CA SER A 313 5.31 2.94 0.75
C SER A 313 4.92 3.41 2.15
N PHE A 314 5.29 4.65 2.47
CA PHE A 314 4.97 5.31 3.74
C PHE A 314 4.90 6.83 3.56
N LEU A 315 4.24 7.52 4.49
CA LEU A 315 4.26 8.99 4.51
C LEU A 315 5.58 9.49 5.08
N PHE A 316 6.15 10.50 4.42
CA PHE A 316 7.30 11.23 4.92
C PHE A 316 6.97 11.92 6.25
N ASP A 317 7.76 11.60 7.27
CA ASP A 317 7.70 12.21 8.60
C ASP A 317 9.10 12.73 8.93
N HIS A 318 9.28 14.04 8.81
CA HIS A 318 10.56 14.70 9.02
C HIS A 318 11.07 14.49 10.46
N GLU A 319 10.18 14.53 11.46
CA GLU A 319 10.53 14.34 12.87
C GLU A 319 10.95 12.91 13.19
N MET A 320 10.45 11.93 12.45
CA MET A 320 10.89 10.53 12.59
C MET A 320 12.32 10.31 12.08
N LEU A 321 12.75 11.07 11.07
CA LEU A 321 14.04 10.89 10.40
C LEU A 321 15.20 11.64 11.08
N GLU A 322 14.93 12.80 11.68
CA GLU A 322 15.93 13.61 12.38
C GLU A 322 15.32 14.50 13.47
N GLU A 323 16.16 14.87 14.43
CA GLU A 323 15.78 15.85 15.46
C GLU A 323 15.58 17.25 14.83
N PRO A 324 14.54 18.00 15.22
CA PRO A 324 14.26 19.33 14.67
C PRO A 324 15.43 20.32 14.72
N SER A 325 16.29 20.23 15.74
CA SER A 325 17.47 21.10 15.89
C SER A 325 18.52 20.93 14.80
N ASN A 326 18.49 19.83 14.05
CA ASN A 326 19.46 19.55 12.99
C ASN A 326 19.04 20.15 11.65
N ARG A 327 17.80 20.63 11.52
CA ARG A 327 17.23 21.15 10.26
C ARG A 327 17.93 22.40 9.76
N ASP A 328 18.48 23.21 10.68
CA ASP A 328 19.21 24.45 10.34
C ASP A 328 20.68 24.18 9.97
N CYS A 329 21.14 22.92 10.00
CA CYS A 329 22.52 22.57 9.72
C CYS A 329 22.73 22.27 8.22
N GLU A 330 23.27 23.24 7.47
CA GLU A 330 23.58 23.06 6.04
C GLU A 330 24.72 22.05 5.77
N ASP A 331 25.64 21.85 6.72
CA ASP A 331 26.74 20.88 6.57
C ASP A 331 26.25 19.45 6.86
N TRP A 332 26.03 18.69 5.79
CA TRP A 332 25.61 17.29 5.87
C TRP A 332 26.57 16.39 6.65
N ASN A 333 27.87 16.70 6.74
CA ASN A 333 28.78 15.90 7.56
C ASN A 333 28.49 16.03 9.06
N LEU A 334 27.93 17.17 9.47
CA LEU A 334 27.46 17.43 10.83
C LEU A 334 26.02 16.95 11.00
N ARG A 335 25.11 17.32 10.08
CA ARG A 335 23.69 16.93 10.11
C ARG A 335 23.50 15.40 10.12
N HIS A 336 24.29 14.66 9.34
CA HIS A 336 24.23 13.19 9.28
C HIS A 336 24.42 12.54 10.67
N LYS A 337 25.27 13.10 11.53
CA LYS A 337 25.51 12.57 12.89
C LYS A 337 24.28 12.69 13.79
N GLY A 338 23.38 13.62 13.47
CA GLY A 338 22.14 13.88 14.18
C GLY A 338 20.92 13.15 13.62
N LEU A 339 21.06 12.37 12.54
CA LEU A 339 19.97 11.56 11.99
C LEU A 339 19.55 10.46 12.97
N SER A 340 18.25 10.17 13.01
CA SER A 340 17.69 9.20 13.93
C SER A 340 18.17 7.79 13.61
N LYS A 341 18.80 7.12 14.59
CA LYS A 341 19.17 5.70 14.52
C LYS A 341 17.99 4.76 14.78
N ARG A 342 16.80 5.32 15.04
CA ARG A 342 15.56 4.61 15.37
C ARG A 342 14.42 4.99 14.43
N ALA A 343 14.70 5.70 13.35
CA ALA A 343 13.74 6.02 12.33
C ALA A 343 13.08 4.74 11.81
N HIS A 344 11.76 4.78 11.68
CA HIS A 344 10.98 3.64 11.20
C HIS A 344 9.64 4.11 10.66
N PHE A 345 9.04 3.28 9.82
CA PHE A 345 7.63 3.39 9.49
C PHE A 345 6.93 2.07 9.79
N TRP A 346 5.61 2.09 9.73
CA TRP A 346 4.77 0.93 9.88
C TRP A 346 4.09 0.62 8.55
N ASP A 347 3.95 -0.65 8.24
CA ASP A 347 3.25 -1.16 7.07
C ASP A 347 2.32 -2.31 7.48
N PHE A 348 1.16 -2.44 6.83
CA PHE A 348 0.13 -3.41 7.21
C PHE A 348 0.62 -4.85 7.20
N GLU A 349 1.42 -5.25 6.20
CA GLU A 349 1.89 -6.63 6.05
C GLU A 349 3.30 -6.86 6.61
N LEU A 350 4.10 -5.80 6.72
CA LEU A 350 5.51 -5.88 7.16
C LEU A 350 5.71 -5.47 8.63
N GLY A 351 4.73 -4.79 9.23
CA GLY A 351 4.85 -4.24 10.57
C GLY A 351 5.86 -3.09 10.61
N MET A 352 6.70 -3.04 11.66
CA MET A 352 7.77 -2.05 11.77
C MET A 352 8.91 -2.32 10.77
N VAL A 353 9.20 -1.32 9.94
CA VAL A 353 10.34 -1.29 9.01
C VAL A 353 11.32 -0.21 9.46
N GLU A 354 12.57 -0.58 9.69
CA GLU A 354 13.63 0.36 10.10
C GLU A 354 14.12 1.19 8.90
N ILE A 355 14.37 2.48 9.12
CA ILE A 355 15.03 3.38 8.17
C ILE A 355 16.38 3.77 8.77
N TYR A 356 17.46 3.58 8.02
CA TYR A 356 18.81 3.92 8.48
C TYR A 356 19.28 5.28 7.97
N PRO A 357 20.25 5.92 8.64
CA PRO A 357 20.66 7.30 8.37
C PRO A 357 20.94 7.62 6.90
N ASN A 358 21.56 6.70 6.14
CA ASN A 358 21.83 6.93 4.71
C ASN A 358 20.55 7.12 3.89
N HIS A 359 19.49 6.34 4.19
CA HIS A 359 18.20 6.51 3.53
C HIS A 359 17.46 7.73 4.06
N SER A 360 17.54 8.02 5.36
CA SER A 360 16.98 9.24 5.94
C SER A 360 17.55 10.50 5.27
N GLN A 361 18.88 10.58 5.15
CA GLN A 361 19.58 11.67 4.46
C GLN A 361 19.08 11.81 3.02
N MET A 362 19.12 10.72 2.24
CA MET A 362 18.69 10.73 0.84
C MET A 362 17.26 11.27 0.69
N ILE A 363 16.33 10.82 1.54
CA ILE A 363 14.92 11.25 1.48
C ILE A 363 14.80 12.73 1.81
N ILE A 364 15.48 13.19 2.88
CA ILE A 364 15.44 14.59 3.32
C ILE A 364 16.03 15.50 2.23
N GLU A 365 17.23 15.21 1.74
CA GLU A 365 17.91 16.00 0.69
C GLU A 365 17.02 16.20 -0.53
N ILE A 366 16.45 15.10 -1.04
CA ILE A 366 15.58 15.13 -2.23
C ILE A 366 14.35 16.02 -2.01
N ILE A 367 13.70 15.91 -0.84
CA ILE A 367 12.48 16.66 -0.55
C ILE A 367 12.78 18.14 -0.33
N GLU A 368 13.85 18.47 0.40
CA GLU A 368 14.26 19.85 0.66
C GLU A 368 14.70 20.55 -0.63
N GLU A 369 15.56 19.92 -1.44
CA GLU A 369 16.00 20.45 -2.74
C GLU A 369 14.80 20.70 -3.67
N HIS A 370 13.83 19.78 -3.70
CA HIS A 370 12.61 19.95 -4.47
C HIS A 370 11.80 21.16 -3.98
N LYS A 371 11.60 21.29 -2.66
CA LYS A 371 10.84 22.40 -2.08
C LYS A 371 11.51 23.75 -2.35
N GLU A 372 12.83 23.83 -2.18
CA GLU A 372 13.59 25.04 -2.50
C GLU A 372 13.50 25.42 -3.99
N THR A 373 13.63 24.43 -4.87
CA THR A 373 13.51 24.66 -6.32
C THR A 373 12.11 25.12 -6.69
N LEU A 374 11.09 24.50 -6.10
CA LEU A 374 9.70 24.87 -6.34
C LEU A 374 9.41 26.29 -5.82
N GLN A 375 9.93 26.66 -4.66
CA GLN A 375 9.80 28.01 -4.11
C GLN A 375 10.44 29.06 -5.02
N LYS A 376 11.59 28.75 -5.64
CA LYS A 376 12.30 29.66 -6.56
C LYS A 376 11.65 29.76 -7.94
N THR A 377 11.14 28.64 -8.46
CA THR A 377 10.66 28.53 -9.86
C THR A 377 9.15 28.71 -10.02
N ASN A 378 8.36 28.30 -9.02
CA ASN A 378 6.90 28.41 -9.02
C ASN A 378 6.34 28.64 -7.59
N PRO A 379 6.44 29.87 -7.05
CA PRO A 379 6.01 30.19 -5.68
C PRO A 379 4.53 29.87 -5.39
N ALA A 380 3.64 30.10 -6.37
CA ALA A 380 2.22 29.80 -6.22
C ALA A 380 1.96 28.31 -6.02
N GLU A 381 2.69 27.46 -6.76
CA GLU A 381 2.61 26.01 -6.58
C GLU A 381 3.27 25.54 -5.29
N PHE A 382 4.37 26.17 -4.87
CA PHE A 382 4.96 25.91 -3.56
C PHE A 382 3.97 26.17 -2.43
N ASP A 383 3.28 27.31 -2.45
CA ASP A 383 2.28 27.65 -1.43
C ASP A 383 1.12 26.65 -1.37
N ARG A 384 0.74 26.09 -2.51
CA ARG A 384 -0.26 25.02 -2.61
C ARG A 384 0.25 23.70 -2.02
N LEU A 385 1.50 23.34 -2.29
CA LEU A 385 2.05 22.01 -1.97
C LEU A 385 2.84 21.94 -0.64
N LYS A 386 3.11 23.06 0.02
CA LYS A 386 3.97 23.10 1.24
C LYS A 386 3.47 22.21 2.38
N ASN A 387 2.16 22.06 2.54
CA ASN A 387 1.49 21.25 3.56
C ASN A 387 0.96 19.92 3.00
N GLU A 388 1.29 19.61 1.75
CA GLU A 388 0.85 18.38 1.12
C GLU A 388 1.66 17.19 1.64
N ALA A 389 0.97 16.07 1.94
CA ALA A 389 1.64 14.89 2.44
C ALA A 389 2.51 14.30 1.32
N ILE A 390 3.72 13.87 1.67
CA ILE A 390 4.64 13.26 0.71
C ILE A 390 4.68 11.76 0.99
N THR A 391 4.58 10.95 -0.05
CA THR A 391 4.72 9.49 0.02
C THR A 391 6.10 9.09 -0.48
N VAL A 392 6.78 8.25 0.29
CA VAL A 392 8.04 7.60 -0.09
C VAL A 392 7.73 6.14 -0.40
N ALA A 393 8.01 5.71 -1.62
CA ALA A 393 7.91 4.33 -2.07
C ALA A 393 9.30 3.74 -2.29
N GLY A 394 9.43 2.45 -1.98
CA GLY A 394 10.70 1.77 -2.04
C GLY A 394 10.56 0.27 -1.85
N ALA A 395 11.71 -0.37 -1.67
CA ALA A 395 11.80 -1.79 -1.44
C ALA A 395 12.47 -2.07 -0.09
N VAL A 396 11.99 -3.06 0.64
CA VAL A 396 12.56 -3.51 1.91
C VAL A 396 13.24 -4.85 1.77
N ARG A 397 14.18 -5.13 2.67
CA ARG A 397 14.81 -6.45 2.82
C ARG A 397 14.73 -6.92 4.26
N VAL A 398 14.89 -8.22 4.45
CA VAL A 398 14.95 -8.83 5.77
C VAL A 398 16.19 -8.32 6.50
N HIS A 399 16.01 -7.83 7.72
CA HIS A 399 17.11 -7.31 8.52
C HIS A 399 18.16 -8.41 8.80
N LYS A 400 19.46 -8.11 8.68
CA LYS A 400 20.53 -9.12 8.86
C LYS A 400 20.49 -9.79 10.23
N LYS A 401 20.02 -9.06 11.26
CA LYS A 401 19.84 -9.56 12.64
C LYS A 401 18.39 -9.93 12.96
N TYR A 402 17.55 -10.24 11.97
CA TYR A 402 16.11 -10.47 12.18
C TYR A 402 15.78 -11.49 13.30
N LEU A 403 16.62 -12.52 13.50
CA LEU A 403 16.43 -13.49 14.59
C LEU A 403 16.70 -12.94 16.00
N GLU A 404 17.63 -11.98 16.11
CA GLU A 404 17.86 -11.22 17.34
C GLU A 404 16.70 -10.24 17.55
N ASN A 405 16.37 -9.46 16.51
CA ASN A 405 15.27 -8.49 16.52
C ASN A 405 13.93 -9.16 16.86
N ARG A 406 13.69 -10.40 16.46
CA ARG A 406 12.51 -11.21 16.84
C ARG A 406 12.25 -11.24 18.34
N LYS A 407 13.30 -11.21 19.18
CA LYS A 407 13.16 -11.23 20.64
C LYS A 407 12.59 -9.92 21.19
N HIS A 408 12.70 -8.84 20.43
CA HIS A 408 12.29 -7.49 20.82
C HIS A 408 11.20 -6.90 19.93
N TYR A 409 10.89 -7.51 18.78
CA TYR A 409 9.73 -7.18 17.96
C TYR A 409 8.44 -7.25 18.82
N PRO A 410 7.53 -6.27 18.75
CA PRO A 410 7.42 -5.18 17.76
C PRO A 410 8.26 -3.91 17.99
N LYS A 411 9.23 -3.89 18.92
CA LYS A 411 10.08 -2.70 19.20
C LYS A 411 11.33 -2.59 18.32
N GLN A 412 11.67 -3.64 17.58
CA GLN A 412 12.75 -3.68 16.59
C GLN A 412 12.20 -4.31 15.32
N GLY A 413 12.51 -3.73 14.17
CA GLY A 413 11.97 -4.17 12.89
C GLY A 413 12.53 -5.52 12.46
N ILE A 414 11.74 -6.30 11.72
CA ILE A 414 12.22 -7.49 11.01
C ILE A 414 12.72 -7.13 9.61
N PHE A 415 12.27 -6.00 9.09
CA PHE A 415 12.66 -5.47 7.79
C PHE A 415 13.36 -4.13 7.94
N VAL A 416 14.15 -3.79 6.93
CA VAL A 416 14.82 -2.49 6.78
C VAL A 416 14.55 -1.96 5.38
N LEU A 417 14.37 -0.65 5.26
CA LEU A 417 14.31 0.03 3.97
C LEU A 417 15.64 -0.20 3.24
N HIS A 418 15.57 -0.84 2.08
CA HIS A 418 16.75 -1.16 1.29
C HIS A 418 16.99 -0.12 0.20
N ARG A 419 15.94 0.34 -0.45
CA ARG A 419 16.02 1.26 -1.59
C ARG A 419 14.79 2.16 -1.65
N VAL A 420 14.98 3.42 -2.02
CA VAL A 420 13.90 4.35 -2.37
C VAL A 420 13.77 4.35 -3.88
N SER A 421 12.57 4.09 -4.39
CA SER A 421 12.30 4.03 -5.83
C SER A 421 11.49 5.23 -6.32
N MET A 422 10.66 5.82 -5.47
CA MET A 422 9.86 7.00 -5.84
C MET A 422 9.52 7.84 -4.61
N ILE A 423 9.50 9.15 -4.78
CA ILE A 423 8.94 10.10 -3.83
C ILE A 423 7.94 10.97 -4.60
N CYS A 424 6.72 11.12 -4.10
CA CYS A 424 5.68 11.91 -4.74
C CYS A 424 4.75 12.54 -3.71
N TYR A 425 4.01 13.57 -4.12
CA TYR A 425 2.89 14.08 -3.32
C TYR A 425 1.75 13.07 -3.28
N LEU A 426 1.14 12.90 -2.10
CA LEU A 426 0.01 12.01 -1.89
C LEU A 426 -1.16 12.43 -2.79
N ASN A 427 -1.50 13.72 -2.77
CA ASN A 427 -2.48 14.30 -3.69
C ASN A 427 -1.87 14.53 -5.07
N GLY A 428 -2.58 14.06 -6.10
CA GLY A 428 -2.20 14.24 -7.51
C GLY A 428 -1.04 13.36 -7.98
N GLY A 429 -0.24 12.78 -7.07
CA GLY A 429 0.86 11.88 -7.44
C GLY A 429 2.03 12.59 -8.12
N LYS A 430 2.14 13.91 -8.01
CA LYS A 430 3.24 14.67 -8.63
C LYS A 430 4.57 14.13 -8.11
N ILE A 431 5.40 13.66 -9.04
CA ILE A 431 6.67 13.01 -8.75
C ILE A 431 7.70 14.05 -8.33
N ILE A 432 8.32 13.82 -7.17
CA ILE A 432 9.47 14.56 -6.65
C ILE A 432 10.76 13.85 -7.10
N TYR A 433 10.78 12.53 -6.97
CA TYR A 433 11.89 11.68 -7.35
C TYR A 433 11.37 10.35 -7.89
N LYS A 434 12.05 9.83 -8.91
CA LYS A 434 11.86 8.47 -9.40
C LYS A 434 13.23 7.92 -9.76
N GLN A 435 13.55 6.77 -9.19
CA GLN A 435 14.77 6.05 -9.53
C GLN A 435 14.73 5.68 -11.01
N GLN A 436 15.79 6.06 -11.73
CA GLN A 436 15.98 5.77 -13.15
C GLN A 436 16.23 4.29 -13.40
#